data_AF-A0A0B1SMM4-F1
#
_entry.id   AF-A0A0B1SMM4-F1
#
_cell.length_a   1.000
_cell.length_b   1.000
_cell.length_c   1.000
_cell.angle_alpha   90.00
_cell.angle_beta   90.00
_cell.angle_gamma   90.00
#
_symmetry.space_group_name_H-M   'P 1'
#
loop_
_entity.id
_entity.type
_entity.pdbx_description
1 polymer ?
#
loop_
_entity_poly.entity_id
_entity_poly.type
_entity_poly.pdbx_seq_one_letter_code
_entity_poly.pdbx_strand_id
1 'polypeptide(L)'
;MQSCPERFVSIFYTIDETFGQDTIIKMLKIMFRKFAYSATSISDWQQAVVDATGNPYSGQLLFEWFSRKTRPILHLHVSAQSLQFEQITDELWTVPVEVAGSSGTQLVTITEKSTEVPFSSHDYVIADPRRKSSAVIVQDVDSYIRLIRCWDDSRCPASQAAVRGIIRDLAAVFLTNKLAKPSIHDIPKWKAVFQFAQHHRILDGNAACCAQYAISRTADIACTWVIRDTCEKITLINTVAAGV
;
A
#
# COMPACT_ATOMS: atom_id res chain seq x y z
N MET A 1 -23.95 15.83 -0.15
CA MET A 1 -23.74 14.59 -0.92
C MET A 1 -22.42 13.99 -0.47
N GLN A 2 -22.44 12.92 0.35
CA GLN A 2 -21.23 12.15 0.60
C GLN A 2 -20.95 11.37 -0.70
N SER A 3 -19.85 11.70 -1.37
CA SER A 3 -19.36 10.89 -2.50
C SER A 3 -19.17 9.45 -2.03
N CYS A 4 -19.49 8.47 -2.88
CA CYS A 4 -19.08 7.10 -2.63
C CYS A 4 -17.57 7.09 -2.29
N PRO A 5 -17.14 6.34 -1.27
CA PRO A 5 -15.71 6.22 -0.99
C PRO A 5 -14.99 5.80 -2.26
N GLU A 6 -14.02 6.58 -2.73
CA GLU A 6 -13.23 6.30 -3.95
C GLU A 6 -12.68 4.86 -3.95
N ARG A 7 -12.44 4.32 -2.74
CA ARG A 7 -12.06 2.92 -2.46
C ARG A 7 -12.96 1.88 -3.13
N PHE A 8 -14.29 2.05 -3.13
CA PHE A 8 -15.17 1.00 -3.65
C PHE A 8 -15.17 0.97 -5.17
N VAL A 9 -15.04 2.14 -5.79
CA VAL A 9 -14.95 2.26 -7.23
C VAL A 9 -13.59 1.76 -7.72
N SER A 10 -12.50 2.04 -6.99
CA SER A 10 -11.16 1.56 -7.35
C SER A 10 -11.07 0.03 -7.36
N ILE A 11 -11.82 -0.70 -6.51
CA ILE A 11 -11.85 -2.17 -6.54
C ILE A 11 -12.34 -2.69 -7.89
N PHE A 12 -13.38 -2.09 -8.49
CA PHE A 12 -13.89 -2.52 -9.79
C PHE A 12 -12.88 -2.25 -10.92
N TYR A 13 -12.22 -1.10 -10.92
CA TYR A 13 -11.15 -0.82 -11.88
C TYR A 13 -10.01 -1.84 -11.75
N THR A 14 -9.64 -2.15 -10.52
CA THR A 14 -8.59 -3.11 -10.20
C THR A 14 -8.94 -4.52 -10.66
N ILE A 15 -10.20 -4.96 -10.52
CA ILE A 15 -10.68 -6.23 -11.07
C ILE A 15 -10.57 -6.24 -12.60
N ASP A 16 -11.01 -5.17 -13.28
CA ASP A 16 -10.97 -5.09 -14.75
C ASP A 16 -9.53 -5.15 -15.28
N GLU A 17 -8.62 -4.41 -14.68
CA GLU A 17 -7.23 -4.41 -15.09
C GLU A 17 -6.50 -5.72 -14.79
N THR A 18 -6.90 -6.41 -13.72
CA THR A 18 -6.27 -7.67 -13.30
C THR A 18 -6.75 -8.87 -14.09
N PHE A 19 -8.06 -8.97 -14.33
CA PHE A 19 -8.67 -10.16 -14.91
C PHE A 19 -9.10 -9.97 -16.37
N GLY A 20 -8.84 -8.80 -16.95
CA GLY A 20 -8.99 -8.51 -18.37
C GLY A 20 -10.03 -7.44 -18.65
N GLN A 21 -9.81 -6.67 -19.72
CA GLN A 21 -10.71 -5.61 -20.15
C GLN A 21 -12.14 -6.13 -20.35
N ASP A 22 -13.12 -5.29 -20.00
CA ASP A 22 -14.56 -5.56 -20.04
C ASP A 22 -15.07 -6.60 -19.02
N THR A 23 -14.24 -7.03 -18.07
CA THR A 23 -14.66 -7.91 -16.96
C THR A 23 -15.84 -7.31 -16.21
N ILE A 24 -15.76 -6.02 -15.87
CA ILE A 24 -16.84 -5.34 -15.13
C ILE A 24 -18.11 -5.26 -15.97
N ILE A 25 -18.00 -5.01 -17.27
CA ILE A 25 -19.16 -4.97 -18.18
C ILE A 25 -19.82 -6.35 -18.26
N LYS A 26 -19.03 -7.42 -18.38
CA LYS A 26 -19.55 -8.80 -18.40
C LYS A 26 -20.22 -9.17 -17.08
N MET A 27 -19.58 -8.86 -15.95
CA MET A 27 -20.13 -9.06 -14.61
C MET A 27 -21.48 -8.34 -14.46
N LEU A 28 -21.56 -7.05 -14.83
CA LEU A 28 -22.81 -6.28 -14.79
C LEU A 28 -23.90 -6.90 -15.67
N LYS A 29 -23.57 -7.35 -16.89
CA LYS A 29 -24.52 -8.06 -17.76
C LYS A 29 -25.06 -9.33 -17.09
N ILE A 30 -24.22 -10.09 -16.38
CA ILE A 30 -24.64 -11.28 -15.64
C ILE A 30 -25.57 -10.90 -14.49
N MET A 31 -25.21 -9.88 -13.71
CA MET A 31 -26.02 -9.40 -12.58
C MET A 31 -27.40 -8.92 -13.04
N PHE A 32 -27.46 -8.07 -14.07
CA PHE A 32 -28.73 -7.56 -14.59
C PHE A 32 -29.59 -8.66 -15.22
N ARG A 33 -29.00 -9.67 -15.87
CA ARG A 33 -29.76 -10.80 -16.42
C ARG A 33 -30.36 -11.69 -15.34
N LYS A 34 -29.62 -11.94 -14.25
CA LYS A 34 -30.05 -12.85 -13.18
C LYS A 34 -30.97 -12.19 -12.15
N PHE A 35 -30.77 -10.90 -11.88
CA PHE A 35 -31.36 -10.23 -10.72
C PHE A 35 -32.09 -8.91 -11.03
N ALA A 36 -32.40 -8.61 -12.30
CA ALA A 36 -33.26 -7.47 -12.62
C ALA A 36 -34.57 -7.53 -11.82
N TYR A 37 -34.92 -6.42 -11.17
CA TYR A 37 -36.09 -6.30 -10.30
C TYR A 37 -36.08 -7.21 -9.04
N SER A 38 -34.91 -7.68 -8.63
CA SER A 38 -34.72 -8.48 -7.41
C SER A 38 -33.59 -7.92 -6.52
N ALA A 39 -33.42 -8.50 -5.34
CA ALA A 39 -32.32 -8.21 -4.43
C ALA A 39 -31.11 -9.13 -4.69
N THR A 40 -29.91 -8.64 -4.36
CA THR A 40 -28.64 -9.38 -4.50
C THR A 40 -27.81 -9.25 -3.24
N SER A 41 -27.02 -10.28 -2.94
CA SER A 41 -26.02 -10.33 -1.89
C SER A 41 -24.60 -10.23 -2.47
N ILE A 42 -23.60 -10.00 -1.62
CA ILE A 42 -22.19 -9.95 -2.07
C ILE A 42 -21.73 -11.27 -2.71
N SER A 43 -22.29 -12.40 -2.26
CA SER A 43 -22.00 -13.73 -2.83
C SER A 43 -22.47 -13.83 -4.28
N ASP A 44 -23.56 -13.15 -4.65
CA ASP A 44 -24.04 -13.10 -6.03
C ASP A 44 -23.07 -12.33 -6.93
N TRP A 45 -22.53 -11.21 -6.44
CA TRP A 45 -21.49 -10.44 -7.13
C TRP A 45 -20.18 -11.21 -7.25
N GLN A 46 -19.79 -11.93 -6.19
CA GLN A 46 -18.64 -12.83 -6.21
C GLN A 46 -18.80 -13.89 -7.30
N GLN A 47 -19.95 -14.55 -7.40
CA GLN A 47 -20.16 -15.55 -8.44
C GLN A 47 -20.18 -14.91 -9.84
N ALA A 48 -20.79 -13.73 -9.99
CA ALA A 48 -20.86 -13.06 -11.28
C ALA A 48 -19.49 -12.63 -11.82
N VAL A 49 -18.56 -12.22 -10.96
CA VAL A 49 -17.19 -11.90 -11.41
C VAL A 49 -16.41 -13.17 -11.76
N VAL A 50 -16.62 -14.28 -11.06
CA VAL A 50 -16.03 -15.59 -11.42
C VAL A 50 -16.57 -16.07 -12.76
N ASP A 51 -17.88 -15.96 -12.99
CA ASP A 51 -18.52 -16.30 -14.26
C ASP A 51 -18.00 -15.42 -15.41
N ALA A 52 -17.66 -14.15 -15.14
CA ALA A 52 -17.14 -13.21 -16.13
C ALA A 52 -15.67 -13.45 -16.51
N THR A 53 -14.84 -13.89 -15.56
CA THR A 53 -13.39 -14.03 -15.75
C THR A 53 -12.94 -15.48 -15.94
N GLY A 54 -13.74 -16.45 -15.51
CA GLY A 54 -13.33 -17.85 -15.38
C GLY A 54 -12.27 -18.07 -14.29
N ASN A 55 -12.03 -17.10 -13.40
CA ASN A 55 -10.97 -17.15 -12.40
C ASN A 55 -11.54 -17.02 -10.97
N PRO A 56 -11.37 -18.03 -10.09
CA PRO A 56 -11.91 -17.98 -8.74
C PRO A 56 -11.31 -16.86 -7.87
N TYR A 57 -10.08 -16.42 -8.14
CA TYR A 57 -9.44 -15.34 -7.39
C TYR A 57 -10.12 -13.98 -7.61
N SER A 58 -10.81 -13.76 -8.74
CA SER A 58 -11.57 -12.52 -8.96
C SER A 58 -12.74 -12.41 -7.99
N GLY A 59 -13.42 -13.53 -7.74
CA GLY A 59 -14.49 -13.63 -6.75
C GLY A 59 -13.98 -13.47 -5.33
N GLN A 60 -12.85 -14.11 -5.01
CA GLN A 60 -12.22 -13.98 -3.70
C GLN A 60 -11.84 -12.52 -3.41
N LEU A 61 -11.18 -11.86 -4.36
CA LEU A 61 -10.86 -10.43 -4.27
C LEU A 61 -12.14 -9.62 -4.01
N LEU A 62 -13.17 -9.75 -4.84
CA LEU A 62 -14.40 -8.97 -4.66
C LEU A 62 -15.01 -9.20 -3.27
N PHE A 63 -15.11 -10.46 -2.84
CA PHE A 63 -15.68 -10.79 -1.53
C PHE A 63 -14.88 -10.18 -0.38
N GLU A 64 -13.55 -10.37 -0.35
CA GLU A 64 -12.70 -9.88 0.73
C GLU A 64 -12.76 -8.36 0.88
N TRP A 65 -12.73 -7.65 -0.25
CA TRP A 65 -12.67 -6.19 -0.27
C TRP A 65 -13.99 -5.49 0.07
N PHE A 66 -15.13 -6.16 -0.12
CA PHE A 66 -16.45 -5.63 0.24
C PHE A 66 -17.00 -6.18 1.57
N SER A 67 -16.46 -7.30 2.08
CA SER A 67 -16.91 -7.89 3.36
C SER A 67 -16.08 -7.46 4.57
N ARG A 68 -14.80 -7.10 4.38
CA ARG A 68 -13.88 -6.76 5.48
C ARG A 68 -13.72 -5.26 5.64
N LYS A 69 -13.75 -4.78 6.89
CA LYS A 69 -13.62 -3.35 7.23
C LYS A 69 -12.17 -2.84 7.09
N THR A 70 -11.20 -3.73 7.28
CA THR A 70 -9.76 -3.42 7.27
C THR A 70 -9.21 -3.31 5.84
N ARG A 71 -7.91 -3.03 5.72
CA ARG A 71 -7.19 -3.00 4.44
C ARG A 71 -5.97 -3.92 4.54
N PRO A 72 -5.58 -4.59 3.45
CA PRO A 72 -4.33 -5.33 3.41
C PRO A 72 -3.15 -4.39 3.57
N ILE A 73 -2.13 -4.87 4.30
CA ILE A 73 -0.85 -4.22 4.42
C ILE A 73 0.20 -5.19 3.87
N LEU A 74 0.91 -4.75 2.84
CA LEU A 74 1.99 -5.50 2.21
C LEU A 74 3.33 -4.86 2.57
N HIS A 75 4.29 -5.66 3.01
CA HIS A 75 5.69 -5.27 3.08
C HIS A 75 6.39 -5.80 1.84
N LEU A 76 6.94 -4.87 1.04
CA LEU A 76 7.77 -5.14 -0.11
C LEU A 76 9.25 -5.11 0.25
N HIS A 77 9.92 -6.23 0.02
CA HIS A 77 11.38 -6.34 -0.01
C HIS A 77 11.87 -6.39 -1.45
N VAL A 78 12.86 -5.55 -1.77
CA VAL A 78 13.41 -5.42 -3.13
C VAL A 78 14.80 -6.02 -3.18
N SER A 79 14.94 -7.12 -3.92
CA SER A 79 16.22 -7.76 -4.26
C SER A 79 16.63 -7.40 -5.69
N ALA A 80 17.83 -7.81 -6.11
CA ALA A 80 18.36 -7.46 -7.44
C ALA A 80 17.60 -8.16 -8.60
N GLN A 81 16.99 -9.32 -8.35
CA GLN A 81 16.27 -10.12 -9.37
C GLN A 81 14.87 -10.56 -8.92
N SER A 82 14.46 -10.24 -7.71
CA SER A 82 13.15 -10.62 -7.19
C SER A 82 12.57 -9.56 -6.25
N LEU A 83 11.26 -9.63 -6.11
CA LEU A 83 10.48 -8.87 -5.15
C LEU A 83 9.79 -9.86 -4.23
N GLN A 84 9.91 -9.63 -2.94
CA GLN A 84 9.19 -10.42 -1.95
C GLN A 84 8.11 -9.54 -1.32
N PHE A 85 6.86 -9.96 -1.48
CA PHE A 85 5.71 -9.36 -0.82
C PHE A 85 5.33 -10.20 0.38
N GLU A 86 5.28 -9.59 1.56
CA GLU A 86 4.76 -10.20 2.78
C GLU A 86 3.46 -9.50 3.20
N GLN A 87 2.39 -10.26 3.43
CA GLN A 87 1.16 -9.72 4.01
C GLN A 87 1.34 -9.58 5.52
N ILE A 88 1.51 -8.36 6.05
CA ILE A 88 1.66 -8.13 7.50
C ILE A 88 0.31 -7.94 8.23
N THR A 89 -0.80 -8.09 7.49
CA THR A 89 -2.13 -8.25 8.08
C THR A 89 -2.34 -9.63 8.68
N ASP A 90 -3.30 -9.71 9.59
CA ASP A 90 -3.61 -10.95 10.32
C ASP A 90 -4.38 -11.93 9.42
N GLU A 91 -5.27 -11.40 8.58
CA GLU A 91 -5.97 -12.16 7.54
C GLU A 91 -5.22 -12.05 6.21
N LEU A 92 -5.27 -13.12 5.41
CA LEU A 92 -4.78 -13.14 4.03
C LEU A 92 -5.77 -12.48 3.09
N TRP A 93 -5.24 -11.70 2.16
CA TRP A 93 -5.98 -11.00 1.13
C TRP A 93 -5.49 -11.40 -0.26
N THR A 94 -6.38 -11.27 -1.22
CA THR A 94 -6.10 -11.27 -2.65
C THR A 94 -5.84 -9.83 -3.06
N VAL A 95 -4.58 -9.48 -3.28
CA VAL A 95 -4.14 -8.11 -3.57
C VAL A 95 -3.44 -8.08 -4.92
N PRO A 96 -4.07 -7.49 -5.95
CA PRO A 96 -3.37 -7.20 -7.19
C PRO A 96 -2.49 -5.97 -7.01
N VAL A 97 -1.23 -6.12 -7.35
CA VAL A 97 -0.20 -5.10 -7.24
C VAL A 97 0.44 -4.92 -8.60
N GLU A 98 0.37 -3.70 -9.11
CA GLU A 98 1.19 -3.29 -10.24
C GLU A 98 2.58 -2.90 -9.74
N VAL A 99 3.63 -3.44 -10.33
CA VAL A 99 5.01 -3.05 -10.06
C VAL A 99 5.55 -2.37 -11.31
N ALA A 100 6.19 -1.22 -11.14
CA ALA A 100 6.88 -0.52 -12.22
C ALA A 100 8.37 -0.30 -11.90
N GLY A 101 9.19 -0.42 -12.94
CA GLY A 101 10.61 -0.08 -12.96
C GLY A 101 11.13 0.09 -14.38
N SER A 102 12.44 0.21 -14.57
CA SER A 102 13.07 0.36 -15.90
C SER A 102 12.80 -0.77 -16.87
N SER A 103 12.54 -1.98 -16.37
CA SER A 103 12.20 -3.15 -17.20
C SER A 103 10.75 -3.16 -17.69
N GLY A 104 9.92 -2.23 -17.22
CA GLY A 104 8.51 -2.11 -17.56
C GLY A 104 7.60 -2.27 -16.35
N THR A 105 6.33 -2.56 -16.65
CA THR A 105 5.27 -2.77 -15.66
C THR A 105 4.85 -4.23 -15.63
N GLN A 106 4.73 -4.80 -14.44
CA GLN A 106 4.22 -6.15 -14.22
C GLN A 106 3.07 -6.11 -13.23
N LEU A 107 1.98 -6.80 -13.55
CA LEU A 107 0.87 -7.00 -12.63
C LEU A 107 1.00 -8.36 -11.94
N VAL A 108 0.85 -8.38 -10.62
CA VAL A 108 0.97 -9.58 -9.79
C VAL A 108 -0.22 -9.65 -8.85
N THR A 109 -0.78 -10.85 -8.65
CA THR A 109 -1.80 -11.08 -7.62
C THR A 109 -1.16 -11.78 -6.42
N ILE A 110 -1.10 -11.08 -5.29
CA ILE A 110 -0.59 -11.62 -4.02
C ILE A 110 -1.75 -12.27 -3.27
N THR A 111 -1.65 -13.57 -3.00
CA THR A 111 -2.69 -14.36 -2.31
C THR A 111 -2.16 -15.06 -1.06
N GLU A 112 -0.85 -15.32 -1.01
CA GLU A 112 -0.21 -16.03 0.09
C GLU A 112 0.38 -15.07 1.11
N LYS A 113 0.79 -15.59 2.28
CA LYS A 113 1.43 -14.79 3.34
C LYS A 113 2.72 -14.15 2.87
N SER A 114 3.51 -14.87 2.09
CA SER A 114 4.75 -14.41 1.47
C SER A 114 4.76 -14.88 0.02
N THR A 115 4.98 -13.99 -0.93
CA THR A 115 5.03 -14.29 -2.36
C THR A 115 6.29 -13.67 -2.95
N GLU A 116 7.13 -14.50 -3.57
CA GLU A 116 8.28 -14.05 -4.34
C GLU A 116 7.91 -13.92 -5.81
N VAL A 117 8.31 -12.80 -6.42
CA VAL A 117 8.02 -12.46 -7.81
C VAL A 117 9.35 -12.18 -8.51
N PRO A 118 9.65 -12.86 -9.63
CA PRO A 118 10.81 -12.51 -10.43
C PRO A 118 10.59 -11.13 -11.06
N PHE A 119 11.45 -10.17 -10.74
CA PHE A 119 11.43 -8.82 -11.30
C PHE A 119 12.80 -8.19 -11.13
N SER A 120 13.36 -7.65 -12.20
CA SER A 120 14.65 -6.95 -12.18
C SER A 120 14.47 -5.53 -12.67
N SER A 121 15.12 -4.58 -12.01
CA SER A 121 15.12 -3.17 -12.39
C SER A 121 16.45 -2.54 -12.00
N HIS A 122 16.98 -1.68 -12.87
CA HIS A 122 18.27 -1.02 -12.68
C HIS A 122 18.14 0.35 -11.98
N ASP A 123 16.92 0.84 -11.79
CA ASP A 123 16.63 2.18 -11.28
C ASP A 123 15.64 2.13 -10.11
N TYR A 124 14.36 2.36 -10.40
CA TYR A 124 13.26 2.42 -9.46
C TYR A 124 12.55 1.07 -9.46
N VAL A 125 12.06 0.70 -8.29
CA VAL A 125 11.02 -0.31 -8.13
C VAL A 125 9.94 0.36 -7.32
N ILE A 126 8.78 0.59 -7.94
CA ILE A 126 7.62 1.18 -7.29
C ILE A 126 6.48 0.19 -7.36
N ALA A 127 6.03 -0.28 -6.20
CA ALA A 127 4.77 -1.00 -6.09
C ALA A 127 3.60 -0.02 -6.02
N ASP A 128 2.56 -0.35 -6.77
CA ASP A 128 1.33 0.39 -6.97
C ASP A 128 1.55 1.87 -7.37
N PRO A 129 2.29 2.13 -8.47
CA PRO A 129 2.65 3.49 -8.90
C PRO A 129 1.42 4.34 -9.26
N ARG A 130 0.31 3.69 -9.61
CA ARG A 130 -0.98 4.32 -9.94
C ARG A 130 -2.01 4.22 -8.82
N ARG A 131 -1.64 3.69 -7.65
CA ARG A 131 -2.48 3.60 -6.44
C ARG A 131 -3.80 2.85 -6.65
N LYS A 132 -3.81 1.84 -7.51
CA LYS A 132 -5.01 1.08 -7.90
C LYS A 132 -5.32 -0.05 -6.92
N SER A 133 -4.28 -0.68 -6.36
CA SER A 133 -4.45 -1.81 -5.44
C SER A 133 -5.31 -1.47 -4.23
N SER A 134 -5.36 -0.19 -3.84
CA SER A 134 -6.03 0.32 -2.62
C SER A 134 -5.48 -0.27 -1.31
N ALA A 135 -4.45 -1.10 -1.42
CA ALA A 135 -3.70 -1.69 -0.33
C ALA A 135 -2.71 -0.67 0.24
N VAL A 136 -2.28 -0.91 1.47
CA VAL A 136 -1.21 -0.15 2.09
C VAL A 136 0.08 -0.91 1.79
N ILE A 137 0.98 -0.33 1.00
CA ILE A 137 2.25 -0.99 0.64
C ILE A 137 3.39 -0.21 1.28
N VAL A 138 4.11 -0.87 2.18
CA VAL A 138 5.33 -0.35 2.80
C VAL A 138 6.54 -1.06 2.22
N GLN A 139 7.66 -0.36 2.16
CA GLN A 139 8.87 -0.85 1.54
C GLN A 139 10.05 -0.72 2.51
N ASP A 140 11.16 -1.37 2.18
CA ASP A 140 12.41 -1.15 2.91
C ASP A 140 12.91 0.29 2.77
N VAL A 141 13.73 0.71 3.73
CA VAL A 141 14.21 2.09 3.80
C VAL A 141 14.98 2.51 2.54
N ASP A 142 15.75 1.60 1.93
CA ASP A 142 16.48 1.87 0.69
C ASP A 142 15.53 2.17 -0.46
N SER A 143 14.39 1.49 -0.52
CA SER A 143 13.34 1.77 -1.50
C SER A 143 12.67 3.12 -1.24
N TYR A 144 12.44 3.50 0.02
CA TYR A 144 11.98 4.86 0.34
C TYR A 144 12.99 5.95 -0.06
N ILE A 145 14.29 5.71 0.12
CA ILE A 145 15.32 6.65 -0.37
C ILE A 145 15.27 6.77 -1.89
N ARG A 146 15.03 5.67 -2.63
CA ARG A 146 14.84 5.73 -4.08
C ARG A 146 13.55 6.48 -4.46
N LEU A 147 12.46 6.27 -3.74
CA LEU A 147 11.19 7.00 -3.93
C LEU A 147 11.36 8.51 -3.74
N ILE A 148 12.13 8.93 -2.74
CA ILE A 148 12.43 10.35 -2.50
C ILE A 148 13.21 10.95 -3.68
N ARG A 149 14.16 10.21 -4.25
CA ARG A 149 14.86 10.64 -5.48
C ARG A 149 13.93 10.69 -6.70
N CYS A 150 12.91 9.84 -6.71
CA CYS A 150 11.88 9.79 -7.75
C CYS A 150 10.96 11.02 -7.74
N TRP A 151 10.85 11.73 -6.61
CA TRP A 151 9.89 12.82 -6.41
C TRP A 151 9.97 13.94 -7.45
N ASP A 152 11.18 14.31 -7.86
CA ASP A 152 11.45 15.34 -8.87
C ASP A 152 12.07 14.78 -10.16
N ASP A 153 12.18 13.44 -10.31
CA ASP A 153 12.72 12.84 -11.54
C ASP A 153 11.60 12.65 -12.57
N SER A 154 11.75 13.25 -13.75
CA SER A 154 10.79 13.12 -14.86
C SER A 154 10.66 11.69 -15.40
N ARG A 155 11.62 10.81 -15.12
CA ARG A 155 11.61 9.39 -15.50
C ARG A 155 10.91 8.52 -14.46
N CYS A 156 10.48 9.09 -13.35
CA CYS A 156 9.76 8.36 -12.31
C CYS A 156 8.48 7.73 -12.88
N PRO A 157 8.25 6.41 -12.68
CA PRO A 157 7.04 5.77 -13.18
C PRO A 157 5.79 6.12 -12.36
N ALA A 158 5.93 6.85 -11.26
CA ALA A 158 4.85 7.30 -10.40
C ALA A 158 4.76 8.83 -10.40
N SER A 159 3.52 9.35 -10.34
CA SER A 159 3.32 10.79 -10.17
C SER A 159 3.74 11.24 -8.77
N GLN A 160 4.06 12.53 -8.62
CA GLN A 160 4.37 13.12 -7.31
C GLN A 160 3.26 12.88 -6.28
N ALA A 161 1.99 12.92 -6.71
CA ALA A 161 0.84 12.60 -5.87
C ALA A 161 0.81 11.12 -5.42
N ALA A 162 1.19 10.20 -6.31
CA ALA A 162 1.30 8.78 -5.97
C ALA A 162 2.46 8.52 -4.99
N VAL A 163 3.64 9.11 -5.23
CA VAL A 163 4.78 9.03 -4.30
C VAL A 163 4.40 9.60 -2.93
N ARG A 164 3.70 10.74 -2.89
CA ARG A 164 3.15 11.31 -1.65
C ARG A 164 2.24 10.32 -0.93
N GLY A 165 1.36 9.65 -1.67
CA GLY A 165 0.48 8.61 -1.16
C GLY A 165 1.23 7.43 -0.55
N ILE A 166 2.28 6.94 -1.23
CA ILE A 166 3.11 5.82 -0.75
C ILE A 166 3.87 6.22 0.53
N ILE A 167 4.45 7.42 0.59
CA ILE A 167 5.11 7.90 1.80
C ILE A 167 4.10 8.13 2.93
N ARG A 168 2.87 8.53 2.63
CA ARG A 168 1.80 8.65 3.63
C ARG A 168 1.36 7.29 4.17
N ASP A 169 1.37 6.24 3.36
CA ASP A 169 1.04 4.88 3.79
C ASP A 169 1.99 4.37 4.89
N LEU A 170 3.27 4.77 4.85
CA LEU A 170 4.25 4.51 5.92
C LEU A 170 3.71 4.92 7.29
N ALA A 171 3.02 6.07 7.38
CA ALA A 171 2.43 6.54 8.64
C ALA A 171 1.33 5.64 9.16
N ALA A 172 0.46 5.15 8.29
CA ALA A 172 -0.59 4.22 8.68
C ALA A 172 0.00 2.94 9.28
N VAL A 173 1.15 2.48 8.76
CA VAL A 173 1.77 1.23 9.22
C VAL A 173 2.64 1.41 10.46
N PHE A 174 3.53 2.41 10.52
CA PHE A 174 4.40 2.52 11.69
C PHE A 174 3.60 2.80 12.97
N LEU A 175 2.46 3.50 12.88
CA LEU A 175 1.57 3.73 14.03
C LEU A 175 0.96 2.43 14.58
N THR A 176 0.92 1.35 13.79
CA THR A 176 0.49 0.01 14.25
C THR A 176 1.61 -0.80 14.89
N ASN A 177 2.84 -0.29 14.90
CA ASN A 177 4.03 -0.98 15.41
C ASN A 177 4.27 -2.38 14.79
N LYS A 178 3.87 -2.58 13.52
CA LYS A 178 4.07 -3.85 12.79
C LYS A 178 5.37 -3.93 11.99
N LEU A 179 6.13 -2.83 11.91
CA LEU A 179 7.41 -2.80 11.19
C LEU A 179 8.54 -3.36 12.08
N ALA A 180 9.44 -4.12 11.46
CA ALA A 180 10.61 -4.66 12.13
C ALA A 180 11.52 -3.56 12.70
N LYS A 181 12.31 -3.91 13.72
CA LYS A 181 13.34 -3.02 14.26
C LYS A 181 14.37 -2.71 13.16
N PRO A 182 14.65 -1.42 12.87
CA PRO A 182 15.65 -1.06 11.86
C PRO A 182 17.07 -1.41 12.33
N SER A 183 17.96 -1.67 11.38
CA SER A 183 19.39 -1.79 11.64
C SER A 183 20.01 -0.42 11.95
N ILE A 184 21.11 -0.41 12.71
CA ILE A 184 21.87 0.82 13.02
C ILE A 184 22.29 1.55 11.74
N HIS A 185 22.67 0.80 10.70
CA HIS A 185 23.09 1.35 9.41
C HIS A 185 21.94 2.04 8.64
N ASP A 186 20.69 1.73 8.98
CA ASP A 186 19.50 2.28 8.33
C ASP A 186 18.95 3.51 9.04
N ILE A 187 19.40 3.81 10.26
CA ILE A 187 18.94 4.96 11.05
C ILE A 187 19.10 6.28 10.28
N PRO A 188 20.25 6.59 9.65
CA PRO A 188 20.39 7.83 8.88
C PRO A 188 19.42 7.91 7.70
N LYS A 189 19.15 6.78 7.04
CA LYS A 189 18.21 6.70 5.91
C LYS A 189 16.78 6.97 6.39
N TRP A 190 16.36 6.35 7.49
CA TRP A 190 15.05 6.62 8.09
C TRP A 190 14.88 8.08 8.51
N LYS A 191 15.91 8.69 9.09
CA LYS A 191 15.88 10.13 9.40
C LYS A 191 15.70 10.98 8.14
N ALA A 192 16.40 10.66 7.05
CA ALA A 192 16.22 11.35 5.78
C ALA A 192 14.78 11.19 5.24
N VAL A 193 14.19 10.01 5.35
CA VAL A 193 12.78 9.77 4.97
C VAL A 193 11.83 10.64 5.78
N PHE A 194 11.99 10.69 7.10
CA PHE A 194 11.13 11.52 7.95
C PHE A 194 11.34 13.01 7.73
N GLN A 195 12.59 13.46 7.52
CA GLN A 195 12.89 14.86 7.18
C GLN A 195 12.23 15.28 5.86
N PHE A 196 12.31 14.42 4.85
CA PHE A 196 11.63 14.64 3.57
C PHE A 196 10.12 14.74 3.77
N ALA A 197 9.52 13.79 4.50
CA ALA A 197 8.10 13.77 4.74
C ALA A 197 7.61 15.00 5.55
N GLN A 198 8.43 15.51 6.47
CA GLN A 198 8.17 16.74 7.22
C GLN A 198 8.27 17.97 6.31
N HIS A 199 9.33 18.09 5.51
CA HIS A 199 9.56 19.22 4.61
C HIS A 199 8.42 19.39 3.60
N HIS A 200 7.93 18.28 3.02
CA HIS A 200 6.83 18.29 2.06
C HIS A 200 5.43 18.19 2.69
N ARG A 201 5.33 18.25 4.04
CA ARG A 201 4.07 18.14 4.81
C ARG A 201 3.24 16.92 4.38
N ILE A 202 3.88 15.76 4.25
CA ILE A 202 3.25 14.51 3.81
C ILE A 202 2.51 13.83 4.98
N LEU A 203 3.07 13.93 6.18
CA LEU A 203 2.51 13.35 7.40
C LEU A 203 1.76 14.41 8.20
N ASP A 204 0.66 13.99 8.83
CA ASP A 204 -0.19 14.83 9.67
C ASP A 204 -0.47 14.17 11.03
N GLY A 205 -0.90 14.98 12.00
CA GLY A 205 -1.34 14.52 13.33
C GLY A 205 -0.27 13.72 14.08
N ASN A 206 -0.66 12.57 14.64
CA ASN A 206 0.24 11.74 15.45
C ASN A 206 1.47 11.27 14.67
N ALA A 207 1.32 11.00 13.36
CA ALA A 207 2.42 10.57 12.52
C ALA A 207 3.47 11.67 12.34
N ALA A 208 3.04 12.93 12.19
CA ALA A 208 3.95 14.07 12.10
C ALA A 208 4.73 14.25 13.42
N CYS A 209 4.05 14.14 14.57
CA CYS A 209 4.70 14.19 15.88
C CYS A 209 5.75 13.07 16.04
N CYS A 210 5.41 11.84 15.67
CA CYS A 210 6.35 10.72 15.77
C CYS A 210 7.54 10.84 14.82
N ALA A 211 7.33 11.34 13.61
CA ALA A 211 8.41 11.62 12.67
C ALA A 211 9.35 12.72 13.21
N GLN A 212 8.82 13.81 13.76
CA GLN A 212 9.62 14.87 14.38
C GLN A 212 10.45 14.35 15.56
N TYR A 213 9.84 13.54 16.42
CA TYR A 213 10.53 12.87 17.52
C TYR A 213 11.65 11.95 17.03
N ALA A 214 11.40 11.15 15.97
CA ALA A 214 12.42 10.29 15.36
C ALA A 214 13.65 11.08 14.84
N ILE A 215 13.43 12.28 14.31
CA ILE A 215 14.50 13.13 13.77
C ILE A 215 15.36 13.72 14.90
N SER A 216 14.72 14.34 15.89
CA SER A 216 15.39 15.28 16.80
C SER A 216 15.32 14.94 18.29
N ARG A 217 14.57 13.90 18.70
CA ARG A 217 14.19 13.55 20.10
C ARG A 217 13.48 14.65 20.89
N THR A 218 13.53 15.89 20.42
CA THR A 218 12.72 17.00 20.88
C THR A 218 11.54 17.17 19.93
N ALA A 219 10.42 17.63 20.45
CA ALA A 219 9.29 18.00 19.63
C ALA A 219 8.57 19.18 20.25
N ASP A 220 7.66 19.76 19.47
CA ASP A 220 6.77 20.80 19.95
C ASP A 220 6.01 20.33 21.20
N ILE A 221 5.69 21.27 22.10
CA ILE A 221 4.88 21.04 23.30
C ILE A 221 3.54 20.38 22.90
N ALA A 222 3.00 20.73 21.73
CA ALA A 222 1.78 20.12 21.20
C ALA A 222 1.90 18.60 20.97
N CYS A 223 3.12 18.08 20.74
CA CYS A 223 3.39 16.66 20.49
C CYS A 223 3.77 15.88 21.76
N THR A 224 3.95 16.53 22.92
CA THR A 224 4.49 15.89 24.13
C THR A 224 3.69 14.65 24.55
N TRP A 225 2.35 14.74 24.59
CA TRP A 225 1.50 13.60 24.98
C TRP A 225 1.52 12.48 23.94
N VAL A 226 1.50 12.83 22.65
CA VAL A 226 1.57 11.85 21.56
C VAL A 226 2.87 11.06 21.63
N ILE A 227 3.98 11.72 21.94
CA ILE A 227 5.30 11.06 22.01
C ILE A 227 5.31 10.01 23.11
N ARG A 228 4.93 10.41 24.32
CA ARG A 228 4.95 9.54 25.49
C ARG A 228 3.93 8.40 25.38
N ASP A 229 2.73 8.71 24.89
CA ASP A 229 1.64 7.74 24.91
C ASP A 229 1.68 6.81 23.67
N THR A 230 2.30 7.24 22.56
CA THR A 230 2.33 6.52 21.27
C THR A 230 3.75 6.34 20.73
N CYS A 231 4.49 7.41 20.42
CA CYS A 231 5.71 7.33 19.60
C CYS A 231 6.84 6.50 20.23
N GLU A 232 7.04 6.60 21.55
CA GLU A 232 8.07 5.84 22.27
C GLU A 232 7.81 4.32 22.26
N LYS A 233 6.55 3.90 22.08
CA LYS A 233 6.15 2.49 22.01
C LYS A 233 6.32 1.89 20.61
N ILE A 234 6.51 2.73 19.59
CA ILE A 234 6.71 2.28 18.22
C ILE A 234 8.19 1.95 18.03
N THR A 235 8.49 0.68 17.78
CA THR A 235 9.85 0.13 17.67
C THR A 235 10.68 0.87 16.62
N LEU A 236 10.14 1.08 15.42
CA LEU A 236 10.82 1.85 14.36
C LEU A 236 11.19 3.26 14.85
N ILE A 237 10.20 4.01 15.36
CA ILE A 237 10.35 5.41 15.76
C ILE A 237 11.33 5.54 16.92
N ASN A 238 11.18 4.74 17.97
CA ASN A 238 12.02 4.81 19.15
C ASN A 238 13.47 4.42 18.85
N THR A 239 13.69 3.42 17.99
CA THR A 239 15.02 2.98 17.57
C THR A 239 15.73 4.08 16.75
N VAL A 240 15.02 4.69 15.80
CA VAL A 240 15.55 5.82 15.01
C VAL A 240 15.84 7.04 15.89
N ALA A 241 14.97 7.33 16.86
CA ALA A 241 15.15 8.43 17.81
C ALA A 241 16.36 8.20 18.72
N ALA A 242 16.53 6.99 19.25
CA ALA A 242 17.63 6.64 20.14
C ALA A 242 18.99 6.63 19.43
N GLY A 243 19.03 6.27 18.14
CA GLY A 243 20.28 6.13 17.40
C GLY A 243 21.05 4.85 17.71
N VAL A 244 20.35 3.80 18.21
CA VAL A 244 20.92 2.55 18.74
C VAL A 244 20.22 1.33 18.17
#